data_AF-A0A355AMJ5-F1
#
_entry.id   AF-A0A355AMJ5-F1
#
_cell.length_a   1.000
_cell.length_b   1.000
_cell.length_c   1.000
_cell.angle_alpha   90.00
_cell.angle_beta   90.00
_cell.angle_gamma   90.00
#
_symmetry.space_group_name_H-M   'P 1'
#
loop_
_entity.id
_entity.type
_entity.pdbx_description
1 polymer ?
#
loop_
_entity_poly.entity_id
_entity_poly.type
_entity_poly.pdbx_seq_one_letter_code
_entity_poly.pdbx_strand_id
1 'polypeptide(L)'
;MVHPQLGDVAAARRFTDVNIDDTVFGICYTTGAADKPKSSGQHLRQFDRLSDAQKISQDILALYPNTLIELQPRHMMLVAIEPDGPARCTEHLNFYFIDQDATDPKLVDERQRTAEAWCEIMNQDIEVLADLQAAAHSPTASRTADMSPVWEQGTA
;
A
#
# COMPACT_ATOMS: atom_id res chain seq x y z
N MET A 1 -2.32 -4.86 12.79
CA MET A 1 -3.73 -4.79 12.33
C MET A 1 -3.91 -5.75 11.18
N VAL A 2 -5.03 -6.46 11.08
CA VAL A 2 -5.32 -7.38 9.95
C VAL A 2 -6.26 -6.62 9.03
N HIS A 3 -5.79 -6.29 7.82
CA HIS A 3 -6.57 -5.51 6.87
C HIS A 3 -7.64 -6.41 6.21
N PRO A 4 -8.94 -6.17 6.45
CA PRO A 4 -10.00 -7.14 6.19
C PRO A 4 -10.16 -7.51 4.71
N GLN A 5 -9.78 -6.62 3.80
CA GLN A 5 -9.83 -6.85 2.35
C GLN A 5 -8.48 -7.26 1.70
N LEU A 6 -7.37 -7.28 2.45
CA LEU A 6 -6.04 -7.64 1.91
C LEU A 6 -5.63 -9.09 2.22
N GLY A 7 -6.44 -9.83 2.98
CA GLY A 7 -6.25 -11.26 3.22
C GLY A 7 -6.58 -11.68 4.65
N ASP A 8 -6.46 -12.98 4.92
CA ASP A 8 -6.62 -13.51 6.27
C ASP A 8 -5.37 -13.24 7.15
N VAL A 9 -5.45 -13.62 8.42
CA VAL A 9 -4.33 -13.48 9.37
C VAL A 9 -3.08 -14.22 8.90
N ALA A 10 -3.24 -15.34 8.17
CA ALA A 10 -2.10 -16.09 7.66
C ALA A 10 -1.42 -15.33 6.50
N ALA A 11 -2.20 -14.67 5.64
CA ALA A 11 -1.72 -13.80 4.57
C ALA A 11 -0.99 -12.58 5.13
N ALA A 12 -1.53 -11.96 6.17
CA ALA A 12 -0.89 -10.83 6.85
C ALA A 12 0.52 -11.17 7.36
N ARG A 13 0.85 -12.44 7.63
CA ARG A 13 2.18 -12.89 8.08
C ARG A 13 3.16 -13.21 6.93
N ARG A 14 2.70 -13.24 5.68
CA ARG A 14 3.52 -13.63 4.51
C ARG A 14 4.27 -12.44 3.92
N PHE A 15 4.95 -11.68 4.76
CA PHE A 15 5.77 -10.55 4.35
C PHE A 15 7.23 -10.69 4.79
N THR A 16 8.11 -9.97 4.11
CA THR A 16 9.49 -9.74 4.54
C THR A 16 9.74 -8.25 4.62
N ASP A 17 10.52 -7.81 5.60
CA ASP A 17 10.93 -6.41 5.69
C ASP A 17 11.87 -6.04 4.54
N VAL A 18 11.73 -4.81 4.06
CA VAL A 18 12.62 -4.20 3.08
C VAL A 18 13.20 -2.95 3.74
N ASN A 19 14.48 -2.97 4.08
CA ASN A 19 15.19 -1.82 4.65
C ASN A 19 16.36 -1.50 3.73
N ILE A 20 16.26 -0.41 2.96
CA ILE A 20 17.30 0.01 2.03
C ILE A 20 18.26 0.96 2.75
N ASP A 21 17.70 2.01 3.37
CA ASP A 21 18.42 2.98 4.20
C ASP A 21 17.45 3.66 5.19
N ASP A 22 17.95 4.67 5.90
CA ASP A 22 17.21 5.42 6.93
C ASP A 22 16.02 6.22 6.39
N THR A 23 15.87 6.32 5.06
CA THR A 23 14.81 7.07 4.38
C THR A 23 13.89 6.19 3.54
N VAL A 24 14.30 4.96 3.24
CA VAL A 24 13.54 4.03 2.41
C VAL A 24 13.44 2.66 3.09
N PHE A 25 12.24 2.35 3.56
CA PHE A 25 11.90 1.11 4.25
C PHE A 25 10.49 0.64 3.85
N GLY A 26 10.12 -0.58 4.19
CA GLY A 26 8.82 -1.13 3.82
C GLY A 26 8.74 -2.62 3.96
N ILE A 27 7.82 -3.22 3.21
CA ILE A 27 7.52 -4.65 3.24
C ILE A 27 7.33 -5.21 1.82
N CYS A 28 7.69 -6.47 1.64
CA CYS A 28 7.34 -7.27 0.48
C CYS A 28 6.33 -8.34 0.91
N TYR A 29 5.10 -8.28 0.43
CA TYR A 29 4.16 -9.39 0.52
C TYR A 29 4.51 -10.44 -0.53
N THR A 30 5.01 -11.59 -0.10
CA THR A 30 5.50 -12.67 -0.98
C THR A 30 4.44 -13.27 -1.91
N THR A 31 3.15 -13.09 -1.58
CA THR A 31 1.99 -13.58 -2.33
C THR A 31 0.91 -12.51 -2.52
N GLY A 32 1.21 -11.24 -2.21
CA GLY A 32 0.23 -10.16 -2.13
C GLY A 32 -0.53 -9.89 -3.44
N ALA A 33 0.10 -10.09 -4.59
CA ALA A 33 -0.59 -9.92 -5.88
C ALA A 33 -1.47 -11.12 -6.25
N ALA A 34 -1.13 -12.33 -5.78
CA ALA A 34 -1.91 -13.54 -6.02
C ALA A 34 -3.14 -13.64 -5.11
N ASP A 35 -3.07 -13.07 -3.91
CA ASP A 35 -4.11 -13.12 -2.89
C ASP A 35 -5.27 -12.12 -3.15
N LYS A 36 -5.06 -11.13 -4.03
CA LYS A 36 -6.07 -10.11 -4.38
C LYS A 36 -7.07 -10.64 -5.43
N PRO A 37 -8.36 -10.19 -5.39
CA PRO A 37 -9.34 -10.54 -6.41
C PRO A 37 -8.84 -10.20 -7.82
N LYS A 38 -8.90 -11.16 -8.74
CA LYS A 38 -8.51 -10.93 -10.14
C LYS A 38 -9.52 -10.00 -10.82
N SER A 39 -9.03 -9.05 -11.61
CA SER A 39 -9.87 -8.11 -12.35
C SER A 39 -10.75 -8.79 -13.42
N SER A 40 -11.66 -8.02 -14.02
CA SER A 40 -12.79 -8.45 -14.85
C SER A 40 -12.45 -9.10 -16.21
N GLY A 41 -11.23 -9.62 -16.39
CA GLY A 41 -10.83 -10.41 -17.57
C GLY A 41 -10.18 -9.62 -18.71
N GLN A 42 -10.07 -8.28 -18.65
CA GLN A 42 -9.13 -7.54 -19.49
C GLN A 42 -7.81 -7.40 -18.74
N HIS A 43 -6.75 -7.94 -19.32
CA HIS A 43 -5.46 -7.96 -18.66
C HIS A 43 -4.63 -6.77 -19.11
N LEU A 44 -4.30 -5.89 -18.16
CA LEU A 44 -3.13 -5.02 -18.23
C LEU A 44 -1.89 -5.85 -18.62
N ARG A 45 -0.79 -5.23 -18.95
CA ARG A 45 0.49 -5.87 -19.13
C ARG A 45 1.08 -6.13 -17.76
N GLN A 46 2.09 -6.97 -17.77
CA GLN A 46 2.94 -7.22 -16.63
C GLN A 46 4.31 -6.59 -16.93
N PHE A 47 5.03 -6.11 -15.91
CA PHE A 47 6.40 -5.65 -16.11
C PHE A 47 7.24 -6.78 -16.70
N ASP A 48 8.08 -6.43 -17.67
CA ASP A 48 9.00 -7.39 -18.26
C ASP A 48 10.06 -7.81 -17.24
N ARG A 49 10.60 -9.01 -17.41
CA ARG A 49 11.75 -9.53 -16.63
C ARG A 49 11.50 -9.70 -15.12
N LEU A 50 10.25 -9.75 -14.69
CA LEU A 50 9.92 -10.21 -13.34
C LEU A 50 10.27 -11.69 -13.17
N SER A 51 10.98 -12.03 -12.11
CA SER A 51 11.14 -13.42 -11.65
C SER A 51 9.79 -14.01 -11.24
N ASP A 52 9.65 -15.34 -11.23
CA ASP A 52 8.37 -15.99 -10.86
C ASP A 52 7.87 -15.58 -9.47
N ALA A 53 8.78 -15.34 -8.52
CA ALA A 53 8.44 -14.80 -7.20
C ALA A 53 7.85 -13.38 -7.31
N GLN A 54 8.46 -12.50 -8.12
CA GLN A 54 7.97 -11.13 -8.32
C GLN A 54 6.65 -11.06 -9.07
N LYS A 55 6.27 -12.11 -9.82
CA LYS A 55 4.97 -12.15 -10.51
C LYS A 55 3.79 -12.30 -9.55
N ILE A 56 4.04 -12.74 -8.32
CA ILE A 56 3.02 -13.00 -7.30
C ILE A 56 3.19 -12.12 -6.06
N SER A 57 4.32 -11.43 -5.92
CA SER A 57 4.58 -10.55 -4.80
C SER A 57 4.03 -9.14 -5.02
N GLN A 58 4.08 -8.34 -3.96
CA GLN A 58 3.80 -6.91 -3.95
C GLN A 58 4.78 -6.25 -3.00
N ASP A 59 5.43 -5.17 -3.44
CA ASP A 59 6.28 -4.35 -2.57
C ASP A 59 5.53 -3.08 -2.18
N ILE A 60 5.65 -2.69 -0.91
CA ILE A 60 5.16 -1.42 -0.37
C ILE A 60 6.33 -0.74 0.33
N LEU A 61 6.77 0.39 -0.19
CA LEU A 61 7.94 1.13 0.29
C LEU A 61 7.52 2.52 0.76
N ALA A 62 7.78 2.84 2.02
CA ALA A 62 7.76 4.19 2.54
C ALA A 62 9.06 4.90 2.17
N LEU A 63 8.92 6.00 1.43
CA LEU A 63 9.97 6.96 1.15
C LEU A 63 9.70 8.19 2.02
N TYR A 64 10.46 8.29 3.10
CA TYR A 64 10.36 9.40 4.04
C TYR A 64 10.68 10.73 3.32
N PRO A 65 9.91 11.80 3.54
CA PRO A 65 8.92 11.98 4.62
C PRO A 65 7.46 11.66 4.28
N ASN A 66 7.10 11.47 3.02
CA ASN A 66 5.70 11.67 2.62
C ASN A 66 5.24 10.89 1.39
N THR A 67 5.97 9.85 0.99
CA THR A 67 5.62 9.07 -0.20
C THR A 67 5.54 7.59 0.14
N LEU A 68 4.47 6.92 -0.27
CA LEU A 68 4.40 5.46 -0.34
C LEU A 68 4.47 5.04 -1.81
N ILE A 69 5.28 4.04 -2.11
CA ILE A 69 5.32 3.38 -3.42
C ILE A 69 4.82 1.97 -3.24
N GLU A 70 3.75 1.63 -3.95
CA GLU A 70 3.31 0.25 -4.11
C GLU A 70 3.67 -0.25 -5.51
N LEU A 71 4.43 -1.34 -5.55
CA LEU A 71 4.79 -2.04 -6.77
C LEU A 71 3.99 -3.34 -6.86
N GLN A 72 3.21 -3.45 -7.92
CA GLN A 72 2.55 -4.68 -8.31
C GLN A 72 3.10 -5.17 -9.65
N PRO A 73 2.86 -6.44 -10.00
CA PRO A 73 3.35 -6.97 -11.28
C PRO A 73 2.83 -6.20 -12.49
N ARG A 74 1.69 -5.48 -12.39
CA ARG A 74 0.94 -4.93 -13.52
C ARG A 74 0.80 -3.41 -13.50
N HIS A 75 1.06 -2.78 -12.36
CA HIS A 75 0.98 -1.34 -12.18
C HIS A 75 1.82 -0.91 -10.98
N MET A 76 2.06 0.38 -10.88
CA MET A 76 2.61 1.03 -9.70
C MET A 76 1.61 2.06 -9.19
N MET A 77 1.48 2.18 -7.87
CA MET A 77 0.76 3.26 -7.21
C MET A 77 1.74 4.09 -6.39
N LEU A 78 1.66 5.41 -6.52
CA LEU A 78 2.37 6.35 -5.66
C LEU A 78 1.34 7.09 -4.82
N VAL A 79 1.45 6.99 -3.50
CA VAL A 79 0.65 7.76 -2.54
C VAL A 79 1.50 8.91 -2.06
N ALA A 80 1.15 10.14 -2.47
CA ALA A 80 1.80 11.35 -1.96
C ALA A 80 0.97 11.94 -0.83
N ILE A 81 1.59 12.14 0.33
CA ILE A 81 0.94 12.66 1.53
C ILE A 81 1.23 14.16 1.61
N GLU A 82 0.19 14.97 1.43
CA GLU A 82 0.24 16.42 1.57
C GLU A 82 -0.29 16.83 2.95
N PRO A 83 0.57 17.35 3.86
CA PRO A 83 0.11 17.80 5.17
C PRO A 83 -0.73 19.08 5.05
N ASP A 84 -1.89 19.10 5.72
CA ASP A 84 -2.82 20.22 5.77
C ASP A 84 -3.10 20.58 7.25
N GLY A 85 -2.01 20.87 7.95
CA GLY A 85 -1.97 21.13 9.39
C GLY A 85 -1.53 19.93 10.23
N PRO A 86 -1.48 20.08 11.56
CA PRO A 86 -0.92 19.07 12.47
C PRO A 86 -1.80 17.83 12.69
N ALA A 87 -3.03 17.83 12.16
CA ALA A 87 -4.02 16.77 12.40
C ALA A 87 -4.79 16.37 11.14
N ARG A 88 -4.29 16.76 9.97
CA ARG A 88 -4.95 16.50 8.69
C ARG A 88 -3.91 16.43 7.58
N CYS A 89 -4.11 15.51 6.65
CA CYS A 89 -3.37 15.42 5.40
C CYS A 89 -4.36 15.07 4.28
N THR A 90 -3.90 15.26 3.04
CA THR A 90 -4.55 14.74 1.83
C THR A 90 -3.62 13.71 1.20
N GLU A 91 -4.14 12.53 0.90
CA GLU A 91 -3.41 11.49 0.18
C GLU A 91 -3.77 11.52 -1.30
N HIS A 92 -2.77 11.70 -2.15
CA HIS A 92 -2.92 11.69 -3.61
C HIS A 92 -2.48 10.33 -4.15
N LEU A 93 -3.45 9.52 -4.59
CA LEU A 93 -3.19 8.22 -5.21
C LEU A 93 -2.93 8.39 -6.71
N ASN A 94 -1.70 8.12 -7.14
CA ASN A 94 -1.27 8.25 -8.52
C ASN A 94 -1.00 6.86 -9.11
N PHE A 95 -1.72 6.49 -10.16
CA PHE A 95 -1.60 5.18 -10.81
C PHE A 95 -0.77 5.25 -12.08
N TYR A 96 0.18 4.34 -12.20
CA TYR A 96 1.06 4.20 -13.35
C TYR A 96 0.89 2.81 -13.97
N PHE A 97 0.51 2.80 -15.25
CA PHE A 97 0.31 1.59 -16.05
C PHE A 97 1.38 1.49 -17.13
N ILE A 98 1.57 0.30 -17.68
CA ILE A 98 2.68 -0.02 -18.56
C ILE A 98 2.35 0.35 -20.01
N ASP A 99 3.18 1.20 -20.62
CA ASP A 99 3.12 1.55 -22.04
C ASP A 99 1.68 1.96 -22.49
N GLN A 100 1.12 1.35 -23.53
CA GLN A 100 -0.19 1.74 -24.04
C GLN A 100 -1.31 1.43 -23.05
N ASP A 101 -1.10 0.63 -22.01
CA ASP A 101 -2.14 0.41 -21.00
C ASP A 101 -2.48 1.68 -20.24
N ALA A 102 -1.56 2.65 -20.18
CA ALA A 102 -1.80 3.96 -19.57
C ALA A 102 -2.71 4.85 -20.43
N THR A 103 -2.77 4.63 -21.75
CA THR A 103 -3.38 5.59 -22.69
C THR A 103 -4.43 4.98 -23.62
N ASP A 104 -4.49 3.66 -23.78
CA ASP A 104 -5.46 2.99 -24.65
C ASP A 104 -6.88 3.27 -24.12
N PRO A 105 -7.76 3.88 -24.93
CA PRO A 105 -9.14 4.13 -24.56
C PRO A 105 -9.92 2.86 -24.23
N LYS A 106 -9.55 1.70 -24.78
CA LYS A 106 -10.22 0.41 -24.50
C LYS A 106 -10.02 -0.07 -23.07
N LEU A 107 -8.94 0.37 -22.43
CA LEU A 107 -8.55 -0.02 -21.07
C LEU A 107 -9.00 1.00 -20.01
N VAL A 108 -9.82 2.01 -20.37
CA VAL A 108 -10.29 3.03 -19.42
C VAL A 108 -11.05 2.42 -18.24
N ASP A 109 -11.96 1.48 -18.51
CA ASP A 109 -12.74 0.83 -17.45
C ASP A 109 -11.86 -0.04 -16.54
N GLU A 110 -10.79 -0.63 -17.08
CA GLU A 110 -9.85 -1.45 -16.33
C GLU A 110 -9.00 -0.60 -15.38
N ARG A 111 -8.50 0.55 -15.86
CA ARG A 111 -7.78 1.53 -15.04
C ARG A 111 -8.68 2.10 -13.95
N GLN A 112 -9.92 2.45 -14.29
CA GLN A 112 -10.89 3.00 -13.36
C GLN A 112 -11.22 2.01 -12.25
N ARG A 113 -11.54 0.75 -12.59
CA ARG A 113 -11.82 -0.29 -11.60
C ARG A 113 -10.62 -0.60 -10.70
N THR A 114 -9.41 -0.55 -11.25
CA THR A 114 -8.18 -0.69 -10.46
C THR A 114 -8.08 0.46 -9.44
N ALA A 115 -8.26 1.70 -9.87
CA ALA A 115 -8.19 2.86 -8.99
C ALA A 115 -9.29 2.84 -7.91
N GLU A 116 -10.53 2.48 -8.27
CA GLU A 116 -11.65 2.38 -7.34
C GLU A 116 -11.43 1.32 -6.25
N ALA A 117 -10.92 0.14 -6.63
CA ALA A 117 -10.59 -0.91 -5.66
C ALA A 117 -9.51 -0.45 -4.67
N TRP A 118 -8.50 0.28 -5.16
CA TRP A 118 -7.46 0.86 -4.31
C TRP A 118 -7.99 1.96 -3.39
N CYS A 119 -8.84 2.84 -3.91
CA CYS A 119 -9.50 3.85 -3.08
C CYS A 119 -10.35 3.22 -1.96
N GLU A 120 -11.07 2.13 -2.23
CA GLU A 120 -11.85 1.42 -1.20
C GLU A 120 -10.95 0.83 -0.11
N ILE A 121 -9.83 0.23 -0.51
CA ILE A 121 -8.83 -0.32 0.41
C ILE A 121 -8.22 0.80 1.26
N MET A 122 -7.70 1.87 0.66
CA MET A 122 -7.06 2.98 1.38
C MET A 122 -8.03 3.71 2.32
N ASN A 123 -9.32 3.81 1.96
CA ASN A 123 -10.32 4.42 2.83
C ASN A 123 -10.53 3.68 4.17
N GLN A 124 -10.17 2.40 4.26
CA GLN A 124 -10.29 1.64 5.53
C GLN A 124 -9.31 2.14 6.59
N ASP A 125 -8.17 2.70 6.19
CA ASP A 125 -7.17 3.21 7.13
C ASP A 125 -7.60 4.53 7.78
N ILE A 126 -8.50 5.30 7.15
CA ILE A 126 -8.94 6.63 7.63
C ILE A 126 -9.53 6.55 9.03
N GLU A 127 -10.39 5.56 9.31
CA GLU A 127 -11.05 5.41 10.61
C GLU A 127 -10.01 5.11 11.71
N VAL A 128 -9.08 4.21 11.43
CA VAL A 128 -8.01 3.82 12.35
C VAL A 128 -7.07 5.00 12.62
N LEU A 129 -6.68 5.74 11.59
CA LEU A 129 -5.84 6.93 11.72
C LEU A 129 -6.55 8.04 12.52
N ALA A 130 -7.86 8.23 12.33
CA ALA A 130 -8.65 9.18 13.10
C ALA A 130 -8.69 8.81 14.60
N ASP A 131 -8.88 7.52 14.91
CA ASP A 131 -8.86 7.02 16.29
C ASP A 131 -7.47 7.16 16.92
N LEU A 132 -6.40 6.85 16.18
CA LEU A 132 -5.02 7.04 16.65
C LEU A 132 -4.72 8.51 16.93
N GLN A 133 -5.17 9.41 16.05
CA GLN A 133 -5.03 10.85 16.26
C GLN A 133 -5.80 11.31 17.51
N ALA A 134 -7.06 10.87 17.68
CA ALA A 134 -7.85 11.21 18.86
C ALA A 134 -7.22 10.68 20.16
N ALA A 135 -6.71 9.45 20.13
CA ALA A 135 -5.99 8.86 21.26
C ALA A 135 -4.72 9.66 21.59
N ALA A 136 -3.94 10.09 20.59
CA ALA A 136 -2.73 10.88 20.80
C ALA A 136 -2.97 12.24 21.47
N HIS A 137 -4.17 12.80 21.36
CA HIS A 137 -4.58 14.04 22.06
C HIS A 137 -5.12 13.79 23.47
N SER A 138 -5.26 12.54 23.91
CA SER A 138 -5.72 12.22 25.26
C SER A 138 -4.64 12.54 26.31
N PRO A 139 -4.99 13.23 27.42
CA PRO A 139 -4.04 13.48 28.51
C PRO A 139 -3.44 12.23 29.16
N THR A 140 -4.10 11.08 29.02
CA THR A 140 -3.67 9.81 29.59
C THR A 140 -2.92 8.92 28.60
N ALA A 141 -2.83 9.31 27.33
CA ALA A 141 -2.07 8.54 26.35
C ALA A 141 -0.58 8.64 26.65
N SER A 142 0.06 7.48 26.84
CA SER A 142 1.51 7.39 26.91
C SER A 142 2.09 7.75 25.55
N ARG A 143 3.09 8.65 25.50
CA ARG A 143 3.84 8.95 24.27
C ARG A 143 4.79 7.82 23.85
N THR A 144 5.07 6.89 24.76
CA THR A 144 5.79 5.65 24.45
C THR A 144 4.76 4.53 24.31
N ALA A 145 4.44 4.19 23.07
CA ALA A 145 3.69 2.98 22.77
C ALA A 145 4.67 1.80 22.74
N ASP A 146 4.30 0.69 23.39
CA ASP A 146 5.05 -0.56 23.28
C ASP A 146 4.79 -1.15 21.89
N MET A 147 5.72 -0.90 20.96
CA MET A 147 5.64 -1.41 19.60
C MET A 147 5.75 -2.93 19.59
N SER A 148 4.96 -3.59 18.75
CA SER A 148 5.03 -5.02 18.56
C SER A 148 6.39 -5.41 17.99
N PRO A 149 7.18 -6.28 18.68
CA PRO A 149 8.47 -6.73 18.17
C PRO A 149 8.32 -7.66 16.95
N VAL A 150 7.08 -8.00 16.55
CA VAL A 150 6.79 -8.81 15.37
C VAL A 150 6.30 -7.95 14.22
N TRP A 151 5.40 -6.99 14.51
CA TRP A 151 4.66 -6.26 13.47
C TRP A 151 5.17 -4.84 13.20
N GLU A 152 5.95 -4.27 14.11
CA GLU A 152 6.29 -2.84 14.10
C GLU A 152 7.82 -2.65 14.24
N GLN A 153 8.57 -3.45 13.47
CA GLN A 153 10.04 -3.47 13.50
C GLN A 153 10.68 -2.44 12.56
N GLY A 154 9.94 -1.92 11.56
CA GLY A 154 10.46 -1.09 10.47
C GLY A 154 10.88 0.35 10.85
N THR A 155 10.84 0.71 12.13
CA THR A 155 11.25 2.04 12.62
C THR A 155 12.24 1.97 13.79
N ALA A 156 12.85 0.80 14.03
CA ALA A 156 13.78 0.56 15.14
C ALA A 156 15.25 0.77 14.74
#